data_AF-A0A1V5ZZ41-F1
#
_entry.id   AF-A0A1V5ZZ41-F1
#
_cell.length_a   1.000
_cell.length_b   1.000
_cell.length_c   1.000
_cell.angle_alpha   90.00
_cell.angle_beta   90.00
_cell.angle_gamma   90.00
#
_symmetry.space_group_name_H-M   'P 1'
#
loop_
_entity.id
_entity.type
_entity.pdbx_description
1 polymer ?
#
loop_
_entity_poly.entity_id
_entity_poly.type
_entity_poly.pdbx_seq_one_letter_code
_entity_poly.pdbx_strand_id
1 'polypeptide(L)'
;MQKQDISPLRDFSEIFFTLSHEASVKGVLEGKYDAAAVYDNAPLLLSELANKSLIAIADTEAIPTDPMVVNSDLEASLKTSLQSAMTNMHNDEEGKKLLTLLYESRGIERYITEAEVQEIIRLGDGE
;
A
#
# COMPACT_ATOMS: atom_id res chain seq x y z
N MET A 1 -1.10 -11.08 14.34
CA MET A 1 -0.56 -10.90 15.70
C MET A 1 -1.64 -11.05 16.78
N GLN A 2 -2.68 -10.21 16.84
CA GLN A 2 -3.73 -10.33 17.87
C GLN A 2 -4.49 -11.69 17.84
N LYS A 3 -4.81 -12.22 16.65
CA LYS A 3 -5.42 -13.56 16.50
C LYS A 3 -4.56 -14.71 17.09
N GLN A 4 -3.26 -14.47 17.30
CA GLN A 4 -2.31 -15.42 17.88
C GLN A 4 -1.94 -15.06 19.33
N ASP A 5 -2.67 -14.12 19.96
CA ASP A 5 -2.35 -13.54 21.28
C ASP A 5 -0.93 -12.98 21.36
N ILE A 6 -0.42 -12.41 20.27
CA ILE A 6 0.85 -11.67 20.24
C ILE A 6 0.52 -10.17 20.30
N SER A 7 1.03 -9.50 21.33
CA SER A 7 0.96 -8.05 21.53
C SER A 7 2.36 -7.45 21.39
N PRO A 8 2.60 -6.60 20.36
CA PRO A 8 3.92 -6.01 20.15
C PRO A 8 4.48 -5.31 21.39
N LEU A 9 3.64 -4.58 22.11
CA LEU A 9 4.03 -3.81 23.31
C LEU A 9 4.39 -4.69 24.52
N ARG A 10 4.01 -5.97 24.49
CA ARG A 10 4.28 -6.93 25.57
C ARG A 10 5.41 -7.89 25.18
N ASP A 11 5.40 -8.36 23.94
CA ASP A 11 6.17 -9.52 23.51
C ASP A 11 7.48 -9.13 22.80
N PHE A 12 7.64 -7.88 22.38
CA PHE A 12 8.92 -7.36 21.86
C PHE A 12 9.63 -6.50 22.91
N SER A 13 10.96 -6.58 22.93
CA SER A 13 11.78 -5.76 23.83
C SER A 13 11.70 -4.28 23.47
N GLU A 14 11.64 -3.96 22.17
CA GLU A 14 11.57 -2.59 21.65
C GLU A 14 10.74 -2.52 20.37
N ILE A 15 10.12 -1.36 20.12
CA ILE A 15 9.38 -1.07 18.87
C ILE A 15 9.82 0.30 18.37
N PHE A 16 10.12 0.39 17.08
CA PHE A 16 10.54 1.64 16.42
C PHE A 16 9.64 1.98 15.24
N PHE A 17 9.14 3.22 15.23
CA PHE A 17 8.46 3.80 14.08
C PHE A 17 9.48 4.53 13.20
N THR A 18 9.87 3.91 12.09
CA THR A 18 10.85 4.46 11.13
C THR A 18 10.27 5.49 10.18
N LEU A 19 8.94 5.61 10.12
CA LEU A 19 8.17 6.51 9.26
C LEU A 19 8.34 6.24 7.74
N SER A 20 8.96 5.12 7.35
CA SER A 20 9.09 4.71 5.94
C SER A 20 9.34 3.21 5.84
N HIS A 21 8.68 2.56 4.87
CA HIS A 21 8.92 1.16 4.54
C HIS A 21 10.37 0.89 4.15
N GLU A 22 10.95 1.75 3.31
CA GLU A 22 12.35 1.66 2.89
C GLU A 22 13.30 1.73 4.10
N ALA A 23 13.04 2.65 5.04
CA ALA A 23 13.84 2.81 6.25
C ALA A 23 13.70 1.60 7.20
N SER A 24 12.51 0.99 7.29
CA SER A 24 12.30 -0.25 8.03
C SER A 24 13.11 -1.41 7.44
N VAL A 25 13.00 -1.63 6.12
CA VAL A 25 13.73 -2.71 5.44
C VAL A 25 15.24 -2.51 5.56
N LYS A 26 15.73 -1.29 5.36
CA LYS A 26 17.15 -0.95 5.54
C LYS A 26 17.63 -1.22 6.96
N GLY A 27 16.83 -0.88 7.97
CA GLY A 27 17.18 -1.15 9.37
C GLY A 27 17.35 -2.64 9.67
N VAL A 28 16.57 -3.52 9.05
CA VAL A 28 16.74 -4.98 9.17
C VAL A 28 18.02 -5.44 8.47
N LEU A 29 18.26 -4.98 7.25
CA LEU A 29 19.48 -5.33 6.48
C LEU A 29 20.77 -4.90 7.19
N GLU A 30 20.75 -3.75 7.86
CA GLU A 30 21.88 -3.22 8.64
C GLU A 30 22.00 -3.86 10.03
N GLY A 31 21.11 -4.79 10.40
CA GLY A 31 21.10 -5.45 11.71
C GLY A 31 20.69 -4.55 12.86
N LYS A 32 20.05 -3.42 12.58
CA LYS A 32 19.51 -2.50 13.60
C LYS A 32 18.22 -3.02 14.23
N TYR A 33 17.42 -3.76 13.46
CA TYR A 33 16.17 -4.38 13.90
C TYR A 33 16.13 -5.84 13.48
N ASP A 34 15.48 -6.70 14.26
CA ASP A 34 15.34 -8.12 13.94
C ASP A 34 14.31 -8.40 12.84
N ALA A 35 13.29 -7.54 12.73
CA ALA A 35 12.21 -7.68 11.76
C ALA A 35 11.54 -6.33 11.46
N ALA A 36 10.80 -6.26 10.35
CA ALA A 36 10.00 -5.11 9.95
C ALA A 36 8.64 -5.56 9.41
N ALA A 37 7.60 -4.76 9.67
CA ALA A 37 6.31 -4.88 9.03
C ALA A 37 6.21 -3.82 7.92
N VAL A 38 6.05 -4.26 6.68
CA VAL A 38 5.99 -3.40 5.48
C VAL A 38 4.99 -3.95 4.47
N TYR A 39 4.67 -3.18 3.42
CA TYR A 39 3.91 -3.72 2.28
C TYR A 39 4.75 -4.75 1.51
N ASP A 40 4.08 -5.68 0.84
CA ASP A 40 4.69 -6.78 0.09
C ASP A 40 5.72 -6.34 -0.96
N ASN A 41 5.49 -5.21 -1.64
CA ASN A 41 6.38 -4.66 -2.65
C ASN A 41 7.48 -3.74 -2.09
N ALA A 42 7.49 -3.44 -0.79
CA ALA A 42 8.46 -2.52 -0.20
C ALA A 42 9.92 -2.96 -0.35
N PRO A 43 10.28 -4.26 -0.23
CA PRO A 43 11.65 -4.71 -0.48
C PRO A 43 12.12 -4.46 -1.92
N LEU A 44 11.22 -4.45 -2.91
CA LEU A 44 11.54 -4.12 -4.31
C LEU A 44 11.99 -2.67 -4.50
N LEU A 45 11.71 -1.78 -3.54
CA LEU A 45 12.24 -0.42 -3.53
C LEU A 45 13.76 -0.40 -3.26
N LEU A 46 14.32 -1.51 -2.78
CA LEU A 46 15.76 -1.71 -2.60
C LEU A 46 16.32 -2.63 -3.69
N SER A 47 17.65 -2.75 -3.75
CA SER A 47 18.32 -3.59 -4.75
C SER A 47 17.90 -5.07 -4.66
N GLU A 48 17.95 -5.81 -5.77
CA GLU A 48 17.66 -7.25 -5.78
C GLU A 48 18.46 -8.08 -4.75
N LEU A 49 19.65 -7.61 -4.35
CA LEU A 49 20.48 -8.26 -3.33
C LEU A 49 19.85 -8.19 -1.93
N ALA A 50 19.13 -7.10 -1.63
CA ALA A 50 18.35 -6.97 -0.40
C ALA A 50 17.23 -8.02 -0.34
N ASN A 51 16.54 -8.24 -1.47
CA ASN A 51 15.45 -9.20 -1.57
C ASN A 51 15.90 -10.65 -1.36
N LYS A 52 17.15 -10.98 -1.70
CA LYS A 52 17.73 -12.31 -1.45
C LYS A 52 18.16 -12.54 0.00
N SER A 53 18.30 -11.45 0.77
CA SER A 53 18.79 -11.49 2.16
C SER A 53 17.65 -11.43 3.18
N LEU A 54 16.42 -11.15 2.73
CA LEU A 54 15.23 -11.04 3.56
C LEU A 54 14.27 -12.18 3.24
N ILE A 55 13.52 -12.61 4.24
CA ILE A 55 12.44 -13.58 4.09
C ILE A 55 11.15 -13.00 4.66
N ALA A 56 10.03 -13.18 3.95
CA ALA A 56 8.71 -12.93 4.52
C ALA A 56 8.37 -14.05 5.50
N ILE A 57 8.09 -13.70 6.76
CA ILE A 57 7.78 -14.68 7.82
C ILE A 57 6.28 -14.76 8.13
N ALA A 58 5.51 -13.77 7.69
CA ALA A 58 4.05 -13.71 7.83
C ALA A 58 3.48 -12.65 6.88
N ASP A 59 2.26 -12.88 6.40
CA ASP A 59 1.47 -11.95 5.60
C ASP A 59 0.14 -11.66 6.29
N THR A 60 -0.45 -10.49 5.98
CA THR A 60 -1.82 -10.17 6.39
C THR A 60 -2.81 -10.56 5.30
N GLU A 61 -4.10 -10.54 5.63
CA GLU A 61 -5.16 -10.55 4.62
C GLU A 61 -4.97 -9.36 3.66
N ALA A 62 -5.36 -9.55 2.39
CA ALA A 62 -5.29 -8.49 1.39
C ALA A 62 -6.22 -7.33 1.78
N ILE A 63 -5.76 -6.11 1.58
CA ILE A 63 -6.53 -4.89 1.79
C ILE A 63 -6.40 -4.00 0.55
N PRO A 64 -7.38 -3.13 0.27
CA PRO A 64 -7.24 -2.15 -0.79
C PRO A 64 -6.03 -1.23 -0.59
N THR A 65 -5.36 -0.90 -1.70
CA THR A 65 -4.25 0.06 -1.73
C THR A 65 -4.73 1.47 -1.41
N ASP A 66 -3.82 2.29 -0.86
CA ASP A 66 -4.00 3.68 -0.39
C ASP A 66 -5.13 4.46 -1.09
N PRO A 67 -6.24 4.78 -0.38
CA PRO A 67 -7.35 5.52 -0.97
C PRO A 67 -7.03 7.01 -1.11
N MET A 68 -7.55 7.63 -2.17
CA MET A 68 -7.62 9.09 -2.28
C MET A 68 -8.88 9.60 -1.61
N VAL A 69 -8.70 10.50 -0.63
CA VAL A 69 -9.79 11.10 0.13
C VAL A 69 -9.83 12.61 -0.06
N VAL A 70 -11.04 13.16 -0.03
CA VAL A 70 -11.29 14.60 -0.10
C VAL A 70 -12.01 15.08 1.15
N ASN A 71 -11.91 16.37 1.45
CA ASN A 71 -12.61 16.97 2.58
C ASN A 71 -14.13 16.77 2.46
N SER A 72 -14.78 16.42 3.58
CA SER A 72 -16.23 16.17 3.65
C SER A 72 -17.07 17.38 3.26
N ASP A 73 -16.55 18.58 3.42
CA ASP A 73 -17.23 19.85 3.15
C ASP A 73 -16.83 20.45 1.80
N LEU A 74 -15.99 19.75 1.02
CA LEU A 74 -15.67 20.16 -0.35
C LEU A 74 -16.96 20.22 -1.18
N GLU A 75 -17.09 21.27 -1.98
CA GLU A 75 -18.26 21.51 -2.81
C GLU A 75 -18.54 20.31 -3.73
N ALA A 76 -19.82 19.95 -3.88
CA ALA A 76 -20.23 18.69 -4.49
C ALA A 76 -19.82 18.58 -5.97
N SER A 77 -19.90 19.69 -6.73
CA SER A 77 -19.47 19.71 -8.12
C SER A 77 -17.96 19.50 -8.25
N LEU A 78 -17.17 20.04 -7.33
CA LEU A 78 -15.73 19.82 -7.29
C LEU A 78 -15.37 18.39 -6.89
N LYS A 79 -16.04 17.79 -5.89
CA LYS A 79 -15.87 16.36 -5.56
C LYS A 79 -16.13 15.47 -6.77
N THR A 80 -17.24 15.74 -7.46
CA THR A 80 -17.65 14.99 -8.67
C THR A 80 -16.61 15.15 -9.79
N SER A 81 -16.11 16.37 -10.00
CA SER A 81 -15.11 16.66 -11.02
C SER A 81 -13.78 15.97 -10.73
N LEU A 82 -13.32 15.99 -9.48
CA LEU A 82 -12.09 15.30 -9.06
C LEU A 82 -12.21 13.79 -9.21
N GLN A 83 -13.30 13.19 -8.71
CA GLN A 83 -13.52 11.75 -8.86
C GLN A 83 -13.55 11.36 -10.33
N SER A 84 -14.29 12.09 -11.16
CA SER A 84 -14.38 11.84 -12.60
C SER A 84 -13.02 11.98 -13.29
N ALA A 85 -12.20 12.97 -12.94
CA ALA A 85 -10.86 13.12 -13.51
C ALA A 85 -9.95 11.93 -13.18
N MET A 86 -9.95 11.48 -11.92
CA MET A 86 -9.12 10.35 -11.50
C MET A 86 -9.59 9.04 -12.15
N THR A 87 -10.89 8.74 -12.09
CA THR A 87 -11.42 7.47 -12.62
C THR A 87 -11.35 7.39 -14.13
N ASN A 88 -11.34 8.52 -14.86
CA ASN A 88 -11.21 8.54 -16.31
C ASN A 88 -9.77 8.75 -16.81
N MET A 89 -8.77 8.79 -15.92
CA MET A 89 -7.36 9.01 -16.30
C MET A 89 -6.86 8.00 -17.34
N HIS A 90 -7.35 6.75 -17.30
CA HIS A 90 -7.00 5.70 -18.27
C HIS A 90 -7.61 5.92 -19.67
N ASN A 91 -8.58 6.82 -19.81
CA ASN A 91 -9.21 7.18 -21.09
C ASN A 91 -8.57 8.41 -21.74
N ASP A 92 -7.67 9.10 -21.03
CA ASP A 92 -6.96 10.29 -21.48
C ASP A 92 -5.50 9.97 -21.84
N GLU A 93 -4.96 10.59 -22.88
CA GLU A 93 -3.61 10.29 -23.37
C GLU A 93 -2.50 10.79 -22.44
N GLU A 94 -2.71 11.90 -21.74
CA GLU A 94 -1.77 12.37 -20.71
C GLU A 94 -1.92 11.53 -19.43
N GLY A 95 -3.15 11.21 -19.07
CA GLY A 95 -3.47 10.31 -17.97
C GLY A 95 -2.83 8.93 -18.09
N LYS A 96 -2.87 8.31 -19.27
CA LYS A 96 -2.19 7.01 -19.54
C LYS A 96 -0.68 7.07 -19.31
N LYS A 97 -0.02 8.17 -19.70
CA LYS A 97 1.42 8.35 -19.47
C LYS A 97 1.73 8.41 -17.98
N LEU A 98 0.93 9.13 -17.22
CA LEU A 98 1.06 9.19 -15.76
C LEU A 98 0.80 7.84 -15.10
N LEU A 99 -0.22 7.10 -15.55
CA LEU A 99 -0.52 5.77 -15.04
C LEU A 99 0.61 4.78 -15.32
N THR A 100 1.34 4.90 -16.44
CA THR A 100 2.52 4.06 -16.69
C THR A 100 3.61 4.29 -15.63
N LEU A 101 3.89 5.55 -15.30
CA LEU A 101 4.86 5.89 -14.24
C LEU A 101 4.39 5.42 -12.86
N LEU A 102 3.08 5.52 -12.57
CA LEU A 102 2.48 5.04 -11.33
C LEU A 102 2.48 3.51 -11.24
N TYR A 103 2.29 2.82 -12.36
CA TYR A 103 2.39 1.37 -12.42
C TYR A 103 3.82 0.90 -12.10
N GLU A 104 4.83 1.50 -12.73
CA GLU A 104 6.24 1.15 -12.50
C GLU A 104 6.69 1.42 -11.05
N SER A 105 6.18 2.49 -10.43
CA SER A 105 6.61 2.90 -9.09
C SER A 105 5.76 2.37 -7.93
N ARG A 106 4.48 2.06 -8.19
CA ARG A 106 3.47 1.73 -7.16
C ARG A 106 2.54 0.57 -7.53
N GLY A 107 2.63 0.03 -8.75
CA GLY A 107 1.71 -1.01 -9.24
C GLY A 107 0.29 -0.50 -9.49
N ILE A 108 0.08 0.82 -9.62
CA ILE A 108 -1.25 1.41 -9.83
C ILE A 108 -1.56 1.43 -11.33
N GLU A 109 -2.52 0.61 -11.76
CA GLU A 109 -2.96 0.53 -13.16
C GLU A 109 -4.04 1.58 -13.51
N ARG A 110 -5.01 1.78 -12.61
CA ARG A 110 -6.10 2.75 -12.76
C ARG A 110 -6.72 3.10 -11.42
N TYR A 111 -7.42 4.23 -11.39
CA TYR A 111 -8.28 4.60 -10.26
C TYR A 111 -9.71 4.11 -10.47
N ILE A 112 -10.33 3.69 -9.37
CA ILE A 112 -11.72 3.24 -9.34
C ILE A 112 -12.47 3.93 -8.21
N THR A 113 -13.79 3.91 -8.28
CA THR A 113 -14.64 4.44 -7.22
C THR A 113 -14.61 3.54 -5.98
N GLU A 114 -14.91 4.11 -4.82
CA GLU A 114 -15.04 3.33 -3.57
C GLU A 114 -16.11 2.23 -3.71
N ALA A 115 -17.23 2.52 -4.39
CA ALA A 115 -18.26 1.53 -4.65
C ALA A 115 -17.74 0.33 -5.47
N GLU A 116 -16.89 0.56 -6.47
CA GLU A 116 -16.22 -0.53 -7.21
C GLU A 116 -15.26 -1.31 -6.32
N VAL A 117 -14.50 -0.64 -5.45
CA VAL A 117 -13.61 -1.30 -4.47
C VAL A 117 -14.42 -2.24 -3.56
N GLN A 118 -15.53 -1.77 -3.00
CA GLN A 118 -16.36 -2.59 -2.10
C GLN A 118 -16.94 -3.80 -2.82
N GLU A 119 -17.33 -3.66 -4.10
CA GLU A 119 -17.80 -4.80 -4.87
C GLU A 119 -16.68 -5.80 -5.14
N ILE A 120 -15.45 -5.35 -5.44
CA ILE A 120 -14.29 -6.22 -5.60
C ILE A 120 -13.98 -6.97 -4.31
N ILE A 121 -13.95 -6.29 -3.15
CA ILE A 121 -13.72 -6.93 -1.85
C ILE A 121 -14.78 -8.01 -1.61
N ARG A 122 -16.05 -7.64 -1.79
CA ARG A 122 -17.18 -8.56 -1.60
C ARG A 122 -17.10 -9.79 -2.51
N LEU A 123 -16.66 -9.62 -3.77
CA LEU A 123 -16.52 -10.72 -4.72
C LEU A 123 -15.26 -11.57 -4.47
N GLY A 124 -14.19 -10.95 -3.96
CA GLY A 124 -12.91 -11.60 -3.63
C GLY A 124 -12.95 -12.43 -2.34
N ASP A 125 -13.84 -12.11 -1.40
CA ASP A 125 -14.08 -12.89 -0.18
C ASP A 125 -14.85 -14.21 -0.42
N GLY A 126 -15.03 -14.61 -1.69
CA GLY A 126 -15.81 -15.77 -2.14
C GLY A 126 -15.03 -16.99 -2.65
N GLU A 127 -13.69 -16.96 -2.62
CA GLU A 127 -12.83 -18.10 -3.00
C GLU A 127 -12.16 -18.78 -1.79
#